data_AF-A0A919V6P0-F1
#
_entry.id   AF-A0A919V6P0-F1
#
_cell.length_a   1.000
_cell.length_b   1.000
_cell.length_c   1.000
_cell.angle_alpha   90.00
_cell.angle_beta   90.00
_cell.angle_gamma   90.00
#
_symmetry.space_group_name_H-M   'P 1'
#
loop_
_entity.id
_entity.type
_entity.pdbx_description
1 polymer ?
#
loop_
_entity_poly.entity_id
_entity_poly.type
_entity_poly.pdbx_seq_one_letter_code
_entity_poly.pdbx_strand_id
1 'polypeptide(L)'
;MAMCTKLAPLLPNTLDHTQRTESTPPSPFVAVWDSGAIALRCGVPRPADMAATDQLSEVNGVGWFPSPDRPTLYTAVTDQGYIELTVSRAHSPATVMVDLATPIVKALSQAG
;
A
#
# COMPACT_ATOMS: atom_id res chain seq x y z
N MET A 1 10.36 -5.89 8.95
CA MET A 1 9.17 -5.49 9.74
C MET A 1 9.26 -4.09 10.35
N ALA A 2 10.46 -3.54 10.64
CA ALA A 2 10.59 -2.20 11.25
C ALA A 2 9.81 -1.10 10.49
N MET A 3 9.90 -1.07 9.16
CA MET A 3 9.12 -0.16 8.31
C MET A 3 7.60 -0.29 8.54
N CYS A 4 7.06 -1.51 8.62
CA CYS A 4 5.62 -1.72 8.82
C CYS A 4 5.14 -1.23 10.19
N THR A 5 5.94 -1.42 11.24
CA THR A 5 5.65 -0.88 12.56
C THR A 5 5.64 0.65 12.57
N LYS A 6 6.47 1.29 11.74
CA LYS A 6 6.46 2.75 11.54
C LYS A 6 5.31 3.23 10.66
N LEU A 7 4.94 2.46 9.64
CA LEU A 7 3.88 2.80 8.70
C LEU A 7 2.48 2.73 9.34
N ALA A 8 2.19 1.68 10.11
CA ALA A 8 0.87 1.44 10.70
C ALA A 8 0.24 2.66 11.43
N PRO A 9 0.97 3.40 12.29
CA PRO A 9 0.44 4.61 12.94
C PRO A 9 0.38 5.85 12.02
N LEU A 10 1.09 5.85 10.89
CA LEU A 10 1.10 6.96 9.92
C LEU A 10 -0.04 6.86 8.90
N LEU A 11 -0.62 5.67 8.71
CA LEU A 11 -1.72 5.46 7.78
C LEU A 11 -2.93 6.32 8.15
N PRO A 12 -3.55 7.01 7.17
CA PRO A 12 -4.60 7.96 7.44
C PRO A 12 -5.87 7.28 7.98
N ASN A 13 -6.55 7.95 8.91
CA ASN A 13 -7.84 7.50 9.43
C ASN A 13 -8.96 7.60 8.38
N THR A 14 -8.82 8.50 7.41
CA THR A 14 -9.76 8.67 6.30
C THR A 14 -8.99 8.62 4.99
N LEU A 15 -9.47 7.84 4.03
CA LEU A 15 -8.87 7.69 2.71
C LEU A 15 -9.99 7.70 1.67
N ASP A 16 -9.88 8.57 0.68
CA ASP A 16 -10.91 8.76 -0.35
C ASP A 16 -12.33 8.89 0.24
N HIS A 17 -12.48 9.76 1.25
CA HIS A 17 -13.73 10.00 2.00
C HIS A 17 -14.28 8.82 2.82
N THR A 18 -13.53 7.73 2.96
CA THR A 18 -13.97 6.53 3.70
C THR A 18 -13.11 6.30 4.94
N GLN A 19 -13.72 5.78 6.01
CA GLN A 19 -13.04 5.62 7.30
C GLN A 19 -12.25 4.31 7.36
N ARG A 20 -11.08 4.37 7.98
CA ARG A 20 -10.25 3.21 8.30
C ARG A 20 -10.96 2.33 9.32
N THR A 21 -10.96 1.03 9.05
CA THR A 21 -11.50 -0.02 9.91
C THR A 21 -10.43 -1.07 10.22
N GLU A 22 -10.72 -1.93 11.18
CA GLU A 22 -9.84 -3.04 11.54
C GLU A 22 -9.95 -4.16 10.50
N SER A 23 -8.84 -4.83 10.18
CA SER A 23 -8.85 -5.98 9.28
C SER A 23 -9.50 -7.20 9.96
N THR A 24 -10.01 -8.13 9.16
CA THR A 24 -10.48 -9.43 9.66
C THR A 24 -9.69 -10.56 8.99
N PRO A 25 -8.89 -11.35 9.73
CA PRO A 25 -8.61 -11.20 11.16
C PRO A 25 -7.82 -9.91 11.49
N PRO A 26 -7.89 -9.43 12.75
CA PRO A 26 -7.12 -8.29 13.21
C PRO A 26 -5.62 -8.43 12.93
N SER A 27 -5.03 -7.40 12.34
CA SER A 27 -3.59 -7.34 12.07
C SER A 27 -3.07 -5.91 12.19
N PRO A 28 -1.96 -5.68 12.91
CA PRO A 28 -1.35 -4.36 13.03
C PRO A 28 -0.70 -3.88 11.73
N PHE A 29 -0.55 -4.75 10.73
CA PHE A 29 0.10 -4.44 9.45
C PHE A 29 -0.90 -4.38 8.29
N VAL A 30 -2.19 -4.48 8.57
CA VAL A 30 -3.26 -4.37 7.60
C VAL A 30 -4.15 -3.19 7.95
N ALA A 31 -4.44 -2.35 6.96
CA ALA A 31 -5.44 -1.30 7.07
C ALA A 31 -6.47 -1.49 5.97
N VAL A 32 -7.74 -1.31 6.32
CA VAL A 32 -8.86 -1.45 5.38
C VAL A 32 -9.73 -0.21 5.46
N TRP A 33 -10.21 0.23 4.31
CA TRP A 33 -11.20 1.30 4.17
C TRP A 33 -12.34 0.80 3.31
N ASP A 34 -13.50 1.43 3.48
CA ASP A 34 -14.74 1.12 2.76
C ASP A 34 -15.05 -0.39 2.71
N SER A 35 -15.12 -1.02 3.89
CA SER A 35 -15.41 -2.45 4.02
C SER A 35 -14.47 -3.37 3.21
N GLY A 36 -13.23 -2.93 2.96
CA GLY A 36 -12.22 -3.67 2.21
C GLY A 36 -12.17 -3.36 0.72
N ALA A 37 -12.93 -2.38 0.24
CA ALA A 37 -12.80 -1.87 -1.13
C ALA A 37 -11.43 -1.20 -1.35
N ILE A 38 -10.81 -0.68 -0.28
CA ILE A 38 -9.40 -0.34 -0.26
C ILE A 38 -8.73 -1.14 0.87
N ALA A 39 -7.68 -1.88 0.57
CA ALA A 39 -6.95 -2.66 1.56
C ALA A 39 -5.44 -2.51 1.36
N LEU A 40 -4.73 -2.18 2.44
CA LEU A 40 -3.28 -2.10 2.45
C LEU A 40 -2.72 -3.17 3.37
N ARG A 41 -1.75 -3.94 2.91
CA ARG A 41 -1.03 -4.95 3.68
C ARG A 41 0.47 -4.74 3.56
N CYS A 42 1.10 -4.44 4.68
CA CYS A 42 2.53 -4.19 4.74
C CYS A 42 3.34 -5.46 5.00
N GLY A 43 4.50 -5.57 4.37
CA GLY A 43 5.45 -6.66 4.62
C GLY A 43 5.09 -7.96 3.91
N VAL A 44 4.44 -7.85 2.75
CA VAL A 44 4.15 -9.00 1.89
C VAL A 44 5.44 -9.51 1.23
N PRO A 45 5.49 -10.79 0.81
CA PRO A 45 6.58 -11.25 -0.05
C PRO A 45 6.57 -10.51 -1.39
N ARG A 46 7.73 -10.53 -2.06
CA ARG A 46 7.85 -10.04 -3.43
C ARG A 46 6.79 -10.70 -4.32
N PRO A 47 6.03 -9.94 -5.12
CA PRO A 47 5.07 -10.54 -6.04
C PRO A 47 5.77 -11.52 -7.00
N ALA A 48 5.15 -12.69 -7.21
CA ALA A 48 5.74 -13.76 -8.02
C ALA A 48 5.76 -13.42 -9.53
N ASP A 49 4.80 -12.60 -9.95
CA ASP A 49 4.61 -12.05 -11.29
C ASP A 49 5.56 -10.89 -11.61
N MET A 50 6.20 -10.28 -10.60
CA MET A 50 7.09 -9.14 -10.80
C MET A 50 8.47 -9.59 -11.30
N ALA A 51 8.90 -9.09 -12.45
CA ALA A 51 10.25 -9.20 -12.98
C ALA A 51 11.14 -8.02 -12.53
N ALA A 52 12.46 -8.18 -12.60
CA ALA A 52 13.40 -7.10 -12.24
C ALA A 52 13.42 -5.95 -13.25
N THR A 53 12.94 -6.21 -14.48
CA THR A 53 12.89 -5.25 -15.59
C THR A 53 11.53 -4.56 -15.72
N ASP A 54 10.57 -4.89 -14.85
CA ASP A 54 9.24 -4.30 -14.92
C ASP A 54 9.28 -2.81 -14.58
N GLN A 55 8.44 -2.04 -15.28
CA GLN A 55 8.30 -0.63 -15.03
C GLN A 55 7.36 -0.39 -13.86
N LEU A 56 7.81 0.46 -12.93
CA LEU A 56 6.99 0.93 -11.82
C LEU A 56 6.36 2.26 -12.17
N SER A 57 5.10 2.44 -11.78
CA SER A 57 4.47 3.76 -11.79
C SER A 57 4.93 4.53 -10.55
N GLU A 58 5.70 5.59 -10.75
CA GLU A 58 6.13 6.44 -9.63
C GLU A 58 5.01 7.43 -9.27
N VAL A 59 4.62 7.42 -8.00
CA VAL A 59 3.64 8.36 -7.44
C VAL A 59 4.24 8.95 -6.16
N ASN A 60 4.53 10.26 -6.18
CA ASN A 60 5.07 11.00 -5.04
C ASN A 60 6.28 10.30 -4.38
N GLY A 61 7.21 9.78 -5.19
CA GLY A 61 8.43 9.12 -4.71
C GLY A 61 8.25 7.66 -4.25
N VAL A 62 7.07 7.06 -4.47
CA VAL A 62 6.82 5.63 -4.24
C VAL A 62 6.64 4.94 -5.58
N GLY A 63 7.42 3.89 -5.84
CA GLY A 63 7.28 3.06 -7.03
C GLY A 63 6.20 1.99 -6.84
N TRP A 64 5.19 1.99 -7.69
CA TRP A 64 4.06 1.06 -7.66
C TRP A 64 4.11 0.08 -8.83
N PHE A 65 4.15 -1.21 -8.52
CA PHE A 65 4.00 -2.29 -9.48
C PHE A 65 2.50 -2.67 -9.61
N PRO A 66 1.86 -2.47 -10.78
CA PRO A 66 0.53 -3.01 -11.03
C PRO A 66 0.61 -4.50 -11.33
N SER A 67 -0.24 -5.32 -10.70
CA SER A 67 -0.25 -6.76 -10.99
C SER A 67 -0.90 -7.02 -12.37
N PRO A 68 -0.24 -7.75 -13.28
CA PRO A 68 -0.82 -8.16 -14.56
C PRO A 68 -2.05 -9.06 -14.41
N ASP A 69 -2.07 -9.92 -13.39
CA ASP A 69 -3.16 -10.88 -13.17
C ASP A 69 -4.32 -10.32 -12.35
N ARG A 70 -4.05 -9.27 -11.56
CA ARG A 70 -5.01 -8.68 -10.62
C ARG A 70 -5.08 -7.17 -10.83
N PRO A 71 -6.03 -6.67 -11.65
CA PRO A 71 -6.06 -5.27 -12.07
C PRO A 71 -6.38 -4.27 -10.94
N THR A 72 -6.85 -4.75 -9.79
CA THR A 72 -7.09 -3.95 -8.58
C THR A 72 -5.92 -4.01 -7.60
N LEU A 73 -4.87 -4.77 -7.91
CA LEU A 73 -3.75 -5.02 -7.02
C LEU A 73 -2.51 -4.25 -7.48
N TYR A 74 -1.92 -3.54 -6.54
CA TYR A 74 -0.71 -2.75 -6.72
C TYR A 74 0.25 -3.08 -5.59
N THR A 75 1.55 -3.04 -5.87
CA THR A 75 2.58 -3.27 -4.85
C THR A 75 3.54 -2.10 -4.83
N ALA A 76 3.64 -1.40 -3.70
CA ALA A 76 4.73 -0.46 -3.49
C ALA A 76 6.03 -1.25 -3.30
N VAL A 77 7.03 -0.93 -4.11
CA VAL A 77 8.36 -1.53 -4.07
C VAL A 77 9.28 -0.60 -3.29
N THR A 78 9.85 -1.08 -2.20
CA THR A 78 10.80 -0.33 -1.38
C THR A 78 12.06 -1.16 -1.12
N ASP A 79 13.12 -0.52 -0.64
CA ASP A 79 14.35 -1.16 -0.20
C ASP A 79 14.16 -2.00 1.08
N GLN A 80 13.14 -1.66 1.89
CA GLN A 80 12.82 -2.29 3.16
C GLN A 80 11.76 -3.42 3.05
N GLY A 81 11.13 -3.58 1.89
CA GLY A 81 10.12 -4.61 1.63
C GLY A 81 9.04 -4.19 0.62
N TYR A 82 7.90 -4.89 0.69
CA TYR A 82 6.78 -4.68 -0.23
C TYR A 82 5.51 -4.35 0.53
N ILE A 83 4.71 -3.44 -0.02
CA ILE A 83 3.40 -3.06 0.51
C ILE A 83 2.37 -3.35 -0.56
N GLU A 84 1.46 -4.27 -0.28
CA GLU A 84 0.35 -4.58 -1.16
C GLU A 84 -0.79 -3.60 -0.93
N LEU A 85 -1.35 -3.06 -2.00
CA LEU A 85 -2.50 -2.18 -2.02
C LEU A 85 -3.54 -2.76 -2.99
N THR A 86 -4.72 -3.06 -2.48
CA THR A 86 -5.90 -3.37 -3.29
C THR A 86 -6.78 -2.13 -3.36
N VAL A 87 -7.18 -1.72 -4.57
CA VAL A 87 -8.14 -0.64 -4.81
C VAL A 87 -9.22 -1.17 -5.73
N SER A 88 -10.44 -1.30 -5.21
CA SER A 88 -11.59 -1.73 -5.99
C SER A 88 -11.92 -0.70 -7.09
N ARG A 89 -12.70 -1.13 -8.08
CA ARG A 89 -13.14 -0.27 -9.20
C ARG A 89 -14.04 0.90 -8.76
N ALA A 90 -14.51 0.92 -7.52
CA ALA A 90 -15.29 2.03 -6.97
C ALA A 90 -14.43 3.27 -6.65
N HIS A 91 -13.10 3.11 -6.56
CA HIS A 91 -12.16 4.15 -6.19
C HIS A 91 -11.12 4.39 -7.30
N SER A 92 -10.48 5.55 -7.26
CA SER A 92 -9.36 5.89 -8.15
C SER A 92 -8.04 5.42 -7.55
N PRO A 93 -7.32 4.47 -8.18
CA PRO A 93 -6.02 4.01 -7.68
C PRO A 93 -5.00 5.15 -7.54
N ALA A 94 -4.99 6.09 -8.50
CA ALA A 94 -4.06 7.22 -8.48
C ALA A 94 -4.28 8.12 -7.26
N THR A 95 -5.55 8.42 -6.91
CA THR A 95 -5.89 9.24 -5.73
C THR A 95 -5.46 8.54 -4.45
N VAL A 96 -5.79 7.27 -4.31
CA VAL A 96 -5.43 6.44 -3.16
C VAL A 96 -3.91 6.35 -2.98
N MET A 97 -3.16 6.16 -4.08
CA MET A 97 -1.69 6.11 -4.05
C MET A 97 -1.08 7.46 -3.65
N VAL A 98 -1.61 8.58 -4.12
CA VAL A 98 -1.15 9.93 -3.76
C VAL A 98 -1.28 10.15 -2.25
N ASP A 99 -2.43 9.82 -1.68
CA ASP A 99 -2.69 9.97 -0.24
C ASP A 99 -1.82 9.04 0.62
N LEU A 100 -1.50 7.85 0.12
CA LEU A 100 -0.64 6.88 0.81
C LEU A 100 0.86 7.12 0.62
N ALA A 101 1.28 7.88 -0.39
CA ALA A 101 2.70 8.09 -0.65
C ALA A 101 3.41 8.80 0.51
N THR A 102 2.80 9.85 1.05
CA THR A 102 3.38 10.62 2.18
C THR A 102 3.68 9.74 3.40
N PRO A 103 2.72 8.96 3.95
CA PRO A 103 3.02 8.09 5.09
C PRO A 103 4.02 6.98 4.76
N ILE A 104 4.03 6.44 3.53
CA ILE A 104 5.01 5.44 3.10
C ILE A 104 6.43 6.01 3.09
N VAL A 105 6.65 7.15 2.42
CA VAL A 105 7.96 7.82 2.36
C VAL A 105 8.45 8.16 3.77
N LYS A 106 7.56 8.71 4.62
CA LYS A 106 7.91 9.03 6.01
C LYS A 106 8.31 7.79 6.80
N ALA A 107 7.62 6.66 6.62
CA ALA A 107 7.96 5.41 7.29
C ALA A 107 9.33 4.87 6.85
N LEU A 108 9.66 5.00 5.56
CA LEU A 108 10.97 4.60 5.01
C LEU A 108 12.12 5.44 5.56
N SER A 109 11.97 6.77 5.61
CA SER A 109 13.01 7.66 6.16
C SER A 109 13.29 7.44 7.65
N GLN A 110 12.36 6.83 8.38
CA GLN A 110 12.49 6.52 9.82
C GLN A 110 12.98 5.10 10.09
N ALA A 111 13.14 4.29 9.04
CA ALA A 111 13.61 2.91 9.13
C ALA A 111 15.12 2.78 8.89
N GLY A 112 15.79 3.87 8.49
CA GLY A 112 17.24 3.97 8.32
C GLY A 112 18.00 4.25 9.60
#